data_AF-V9ID44-F1
#
_entry.id   AF-V9ID44-F1
#
_cell.length_a   1.000
_cell.length_b   1.000
_cell.length_c   1.000
_cell.angle_alpha   90.00
_cell.angle_beta   90.00
_cell.angle_gamma   90.00
#
_symmetry.space_group_name_H-M   'P 1'
#
loop_
_entity.id
_entity.type
_entity.pdbx_description
1 polymer ?
#
loop_
_entity_poly.entity_id
_entity_poly.type
_entity_poly.pdbx_seq_one_letter_code
_entity_poly.pdbx_strand_id
1 'polypeptide(L)'
;MQRGKENYTGKEIVILGGGDGGLLWELLKEKPKFVTMLEIDDVVIKACSQHMRSICGNCLDKRKGEKLRDYCWRLCKNFSTHD
;
A
#
# COMPACT_ATOMS: atom_id res chain seq x y z
N MET A 1 5.13 -10.31 -8.61
CA MET A 1 4.64 -11.07 -7.45
C MET A 1 4.92 -12.56 -7.67
N GLN A 2 5.39 -13.30 -6.67
CA GLN A 2 5.76 -14.72 -6.82
C GLN A 2 4.61 -15.67 -6.45
N ARG A 3 3.49 -15.56 -7.18
CA ARG A 3 2.32 -16.42 -6.97
C ARG A 3 2.69 -17.90 -7.14
N GLY A 4 2.16 -18.75 -6.26
CA GLY A 4 2.41 -20.18 -6.26
C GLY A 4 3.79 -20.62 -5.76
N LYS A 5 4.70 -19.68 -5.48
CA LYS A 5 6.00 -19.95 -4.85
C LYS A 5 6.01 -19.53 -3.40
N GLU A 6 5.49 -18.34 -3.12
CA GLU A 6 5.39 -17.79 -1.77
C GLU A 6 3.94 -17.77 -1.28
N ASN A 7 3.74 -18.17 -0.02
CA ASN A 7 2.46 -18.01 0.67
C ASN A 7 2.48 -16.70 1.45
N TYR A 8 1.57 -15.77 1.12
CA TYR A 8 1.45 -14.48 1.78
C TYR A 8 0.35 -14.43 2.85
N THR A 9 -0.40 -15.51 3.03
CA THR A 9 -1.50 -15.59 4.01
C THR A 9 -0.98 -15.36 5.42
N GLY A 10 -1.59 -14.41 6.14
CA GLY A 10 -1.24 -14.13 7.54
C GLY A 10 0.14 -13.49 7.77
N LYS A 11 0.86 -13.11 6.71
CA LYS A 11 2.16 -12.43 6.83
C LYS A 11 2.01 -10.91 6.99
N GLU A 12 3.01 -10.29 7.60
CA GLU A 12 3.20 -8.85 7.61
C GLU A 12 4.17 -8.47 6.50
N ILE A 13 3.80 -7.50 5.67
CA ILE A 13 4.51 -7.17 4.43
C ILE A 13 4.79 -5.67 4.41
N VAL A 14 6.01 -5.31 4.00
CA VAL A 14 6.39 -3.92 3.72
C VAL A 14 6.68 -3.77 2.22
N ILE A 15 6.05 -2.77 1.61
CA ILE A 15 6.31 -2.33 0.24
C ILE A 15 7.05 -1.00 0.32
N LEU A 16 8.23 -0.93 -0.31
CA LEU A 16 8.99 0.31 -0.45
C LEU A 16 8.71 0.86 -1.86
N GLY A 17 8.10 2.04 -1.94
CA GLY A 17 7.53 2.60 -3.16
C GLY A 17 6.18 1.97 -3.50
N GLY A 18 5.96 1.70 -4.79
CA GLY A 18 4.71 1.08 -5.27
C GLY A 18 3.53 2.05 -5.31
N GLY A 19 3.79 3.35 -5.52
CA GLY A 19 2.77 4.39 -5.61
C GLY A 19 1.69 4.15 -6.68
N ASP A 20 1.93 3.27 -7.65
CA ASP A 20 0.93 2.80 -8.63
C ASP A 20 -0.15 1.91 -8.01
N GLY A 21 0.12 1.30 -6.86
CA GLY A 21 -0.82 0.46 -6.10
C GLY A 21 -1.07 -0.94 -6.65
N GLY A 22 -0.45 -1.35 -7.76
CA GLY A 22 -0.69 -2.65 -8.39
C GLY A 22 -0.23 -3.82 -7.52
N LEU A 23 0.98 -3.73 -6.94
CA LEU A 23 1.48 -4.78 -6.04
C LEU A 23 0.61 -4.89 -4.79
N LEU A 24 0.21 -3.75 -4.22
CA LEU A 24 -0.70 -3.69 -3.08
C LEU A 24 -2.05 -4.35 -3.42
N TRP A 25 -2.61 -4.02 -4.58
CA TRP A 25 -3.89 -4.56 -5.03
C TRP A 25 -3.88 -6.09 -5.15
N GLU A 26 -2.81 -6.64 -5.73
CA GLU A 26 -2.67 -8.09 -5.83
C GLU A 26 -2.39 -8.73 -4.47
N LEU A 27 -1.65 -8.07 -3.57
CA LEU A 27 -1.29 -8.65 -2.26
C LEU A 27 -2.50 -8.76 -1.35
N LEU A 28 -3.42 -7.81 -1.40
CA LEU A 28 -4.64 -7.83 -0.59
C LEU A 28 -5.53 -9.06 -0.89
N LYS A 29 -5.43 -9.63 -2.10
CA LYS A 29 -6.16 -10.85 -2.50
C LYS A 29 -5.60 -12.11 -1.84
N GLU A 30 -4.31 -12.10 -1.46
CA GLU A 30 -3.59 -13.23 -0.84
C GLU A 30 -3.78 -13.29 0.70
N LYS A 31 -4.70 -12.49 1.25
CA LYS A 31 -5.07 -12.46 2.68
C LYS A 31 -3.87 -12.30 3.65
N PRO A 32 -2.99 -11.30 3.46
CA PRO A 32 -1.95 -10.99 4.45
C PRO A 32 -2.58 -10.57 5.78
N LYS A 33 -1.79 -10.66 6.85
CA LYS A 33 -2.16 -10.11 8.16
C LYS A 33 -2.15 -8.59 8.10
N PHE A 34 -1.09 -8.02 7.52
CA PHE A 34 -0.94 -6.58 7.41
C PHE A 34 -0.01 -6.19 6.24
N VAL A 35 -0.33 -5.13 5.52
CA VAL A 35 0.53 -4.56 4.48
C VAL A 35 0.80 -3.09 4.80
N THR A 36 2.09 -2.75 4.83
CA THR A 36 2.57 -1.37 4.99
C THR A 36 3.18 -0.91 3.66
N MET A 37 2.69 0.17 3.08
CA MET A 37 3.25 0.76 1.87
C MET A 37 3.91 2.10 2.18
N LEU A 38 5.20 2.22 1.92
CA LEU A 38 5.98 3.43 2.16
C LEU A 38 6.22 4.14 0.82
N GLU A 39 5.53 5.24 0.57
CA GLU A 39 5.67 6.02 -0.67
C GLU A 39 5.95 7.48 -0.33
N ILE A 40 6.99 8.08 -0.92
CA ILE A 40 7.41 9.43 -0.55
C ILE A 40 6.48 10.49 -1.16
N ASP A 41 5.90 10.21 -2.32
CA ASP A 41 5.19 11.22 -3.10
C ASP A 41 3.66 11.04 -3.03
N ASP A 42 3.02 11.99 -2.35
CA ASP A 42 1.57 12.08 -2.23
C ASP A 42 0.86 12.31 -3.57
N VAL A 43 1.53 13.01 -4.50
CA VAL A 43 1.01 13.33 -5.83
C VAL A 43 0.95 12.07 -6.67
N VAL A 44 1.97 11.20 -6.58
CA VAL A 44 1.97 9.90 -7.26
C VAL A 44 0.76 9.08 -6.82
N ILE A 45 0.54 8.88 -5.52
CA ILE A 45 -0.60 8.11 -5.02
C ILE A 45 -1.93 8.66 -5.54
N LYS A 46 -2.11 9.99 -5.50
CA LYS A 46 -3.33 10.66 -5.98
C LYS A 46 -3.54 10.49 -7.47
N ALA A 47 -2.50 10.70 -8.28
CA ALA A 47 -2.57 10.54 -9.73
C ALA A 47 -2.88 9.08 -10.10
N CYS A 48 -2.24 8.12 -9.44
CA CYS A 48 -2.47 6.70 -9.66
C CYS A 48 -3.89 6.27 -9.28
N SER A 49 -4.41 6.74 -8.13
CA SER A 49 -5.80 6.49 -7.72
C SER A 49 -6.83 7.07 -8.71
N GLN A 50 -6.52 8.19 -9.36
CA GLN A 50 -7.42 8.83 -10.32
C GLN A 50 -7.34 8.21 -11.73
N HIS A 51 -6.14 7.89 -12.21
CA HIS A 51 -5.91 7.56 -13.62
C HIS A 51 -5.54 6.09 -13.87
N MET A 52 -5.05 5.36 -12.85
CA MET A 52 -4.56 3.98 -13.00
C MET A 52 -5.46 2.96 -12.29
N ARG A 53 -6.77 3.12 -12.44
CA ARG A 53 -7.80 2.23 -11.88
C ARG A 53 -7.68 0.78 -12.35
N SER A 54 -7.21 0.56 -13.58
CA SER A 54 -6.95 -0.79 -14.09
C SER A 54 -5.84 -1.52 -13.33
N ILE A 55 -4.96 -0.79 -12.63
CA ILE A 55 -3.80 -1.32 -11.91
C ILE A 55 -4.12 -1.43 -10.41
N CYS A 56 -4.51 -0.34 -9.77
CA CYS A 56 -4.75 -0.29 -8.33
C CYS A 56 -6.17 -0.66 -7.89
N GLY A 57 -7.12 -0.74 -8.82
CA GLY A 57 -8.54 -0.93 -8.51
C GLY A 57 -9.05 0.18 -7.58
N ASN A 58 -9.34 -0.19 -6.34
CA ASN A 58 -9.79 0.71 -5.28
C ASN A 58 -8.86 0.71 -4.04
N CYS A 59 -7.68 0.08 -4.11
CA CYS A 59 -6.80 -0.03 -2.94
C CYS A 59 -6.21 1.31 -2.48
N LEU A 60 -6.07 2.28 -3.39
CA LEU A 60 -5.55 3.61 -3.10
C LEU A 60 -6.63 4.62 -2.68
N ASP A 61 -7.91 4.25 -2.71
CA ASP A 61 -9.00 5.15 -2.31
C ASP A 61 -9.02 5.40 -0.80
N LYS A 62 -8.56 4.42 -0.03
CA LYS A 62 -8.43 4.50 1.43
C LYS A 62 -6.99 4.25 1.82
N ARG A 63 -6.39 5.27 2.40
CA ARG A 63 -5.01 5.28 2.91
C ARG A 63 -4.80 4.35 4.10
N LYS A 64 -5.84 4.21 4.92
CA LYS A 64 -5.87 3.28 6.07
C LYS A 64 -7.07 2.36 5.97
N GLY A 65 -6.87 1.10 6.35
CA GLY A 65 -7.92 0.10 6.51
C GLY A 65 -7.51 -0.95 7.53
N GLU A 66 -8.36 -1.94 7.78
CA GLU A 66 -8.11 -2.98 8.78
C GLU A 66 -6.79 -3.74 8.56
N LYS A 67 -6.38 -3.91 7.30
CA LYS A 67 -5.19 -4.69 6.90
C LYS A 67 -4.15 -3.87 6.12
N LEU A 68 -4.37 -2.56 5.99
CA LEU A 68 -3.55 -1.66 5.17
C LEU A 68 -3.19 -0.42 5.95
N ARG A 69 -1.91 -0.07 5.90
CA ARG A 69 -1.42 1.25 6.29
C ARG A 69 -0.49 1.79 5.23
N ASP A 70 -0.87 2.89 4.61
CA ASP A 70 0.07 3.70 3.87
C ASP A 70 0.84 4.62 4.83
N TYR A 71 2.12 4.83 4.54
CA TYR A 71 2.85 5.97 5.07
C TYR A 71 3.38 6.74 3.89
N CYS A 72 2.68 7.84 3.59
CA CYS A 72 3.27 8.89 2.81
C CYS A 72 4.30 9.64 3.68
N TRP A 73 5.42 10.11 3.13
CA TRP A 73 6.41 10.92 3.86
C TRP A 73 5.76 12.04 4.70
N ARG A 74 4.68 12.64 4.19
CA ARG A 74 3.92 13.67 4.92
C ARG A 74 3.16 13.15 6.15
N LEU A 75 2.76 11.88 6.16
CA LEU A 75 2.21 11.18 7.34
C LEU A 75 3.33 10.80 8.33
N CYS A 76 4.53 10.45 7.86
CA CYS A 76 5.68 10.18 8.74
C CYS A 76 6.04 11.39 9.61
N LYS A 77 5.95 12.62 9.08
CA LYS A 77 6.16 13.84 9.88
C LYS A 77 5.18 13.98 11.06
N ASN A 78 3.93 13.60 10.88
CA ASN A 78 2.92 13.65 11.94
C ASN A 78 3.08 12.54 12.99
N PHE A 79 3.82 11.47 12.65
CA PHE A 79 4.17 10.41 13.60
C PHE A 79 5.41 10.79 14.43
N SER A 80 6.33 11.56 13.87
CA SER A 80 7.53 12.05 14.56
C SER A 80 7.26 13.17 15.59
N THR A 81 6.05 13.69 15.69
CA THR A 81 5.68 14.73 16.67
C THR A 81 5.06 14.15 17.95
N HIS A 82 5.19 12.85 18.18
CA HIS A 82 4.82 12.18 19.43
C HIS A 82 6.06 11.47 20.01
N ASP A 83 7.13 12.23 20.19
CA ASP A 83 8.21 11.96 21.15
C ASP A 83 8.48 13.26 21.92
#